data_AF-A0A7W5DDM3-F1
#
_entry.id   AF-A0A7W5DDM3-F1
#
_cell.length_a   1.000
_cell.length_b   1.000
_cell.length_c   1.000
_cell.angle_alpha   90.00
_cell.angle_beta   90.00
_cell.angle_gamma   90.00
#
_symmetry.space_group_name_H-M   'P 1'
#
loop_
_entity.id
_entity.type
_entity.pdbx_description
1 polymer ?
#
loop_
_entity_poly.entity_id
_entity_poly.type
_entity_poly.pdbx_seq_one_letter_code
_entity_poly.pdbx_strand_id
1 'polypeptide(L)'
;MQRLHSPTLQQQPASGIVGPGRIGILRKKPTTQNTTSLDDDHPALVGVFDSRRFDPSFAGRVFVACGDLQCGDAYGIHCRLQAGPDALYWFANAADPSVWQLIDRWTATGKLALGAQFLDGRVVDAVVPFQLAAHVAAFKDIALRNQARATAAFRSLVGEIVATGNYGCLDDLKAPGLPEVQRVQGVIVETEHTAGIRWPLPPAHLPCDGQLLIPTPDGRDIAFYRGAALH
;
A
#
# COMPACT_ATOMS: atom_id res chain seq x y z
N MET A 1 2.88 -37.52 25.39
CA MET A 1 3.13 -36.95 24.06
C MET A 1 1.83 -36.37 23.52
N GLN A 2 1.57 -35.09 23.77
CA GLN A 2 0.40 -34.39 23.24
C GLN A 2 0.83 -33.69 21.94
N ARG A 3 0.15 -34.02 20.84
CA ARG A 3 0.31 -33.35 19.55
C ARG A 3 -0.28 -31.94 19.69
N LEU A 4 0.57 -30.92 19.58
CA LEU A 4 0.13 -29.56 19.34
C LEU A 4 -0.45 -29.51 17.92
N HIS A 5 -1.77 -29.31 17.84
CA HIS A 5 -2.44 -28.97 16.60
C HIS A 5 -1.95 -27.57 16.16
N SER A 6 -1.12 -27.53 15.13
CA SER A 6 -0.90 -26.32 14.35
C SER A 6 -2.25 -25.94 13.74
N PRO A 7 -2.76 -24.70 13.94
CA PRO A 7 -3.93 -24.26 13.20
C PRO A 7 -3.54 -24.28 11.73
N THR A 8 -4.21 -25.14 10.98
CA THR A 8 -4.04 -25.24 9.54
C THR A 8 -4.56 -23.92 8.98
N LEU A 9 -3.65 -22.99 8.67
CA LEU A 9 -3.90 -21.91 7.72
C LEU A 9 -4.42 -22.60 6.47
N GLN A 10 -5.75 -22.56 6.29
CA GLN A 10 -6.41 -23.04 5.09
C GLN A 10 -5.79 -22.22 3.96
N GLN A 11 -4.89 -22.86 3.21
CA GLN A 11 -4.27 -22.33 2.01
C GLN A 11 -5.39 -22.01 1.03
N GLN A 12 -5.91 -20.78 1.07
CA GLN A 12 -6.71 -20.26 -0.01
C GLN A 12 -5.81 -20.17 -1.25
N PRO A 13 -6.31 -20.53 -2.43
CA PRO A 13 -5.53 -20.47 -3.66
C PRO A 13 -5.03 -19.04 -3.84
N ALA A 14 -3.71 -18.91 -3.88
CA ALA A 14 -3.00 -17.65 -3.89
C ALA A 14 -3.54 -16.73 -4.99
N SER A 15 -4.29 -15.71 -4.56
CA SER A 15 -4.86 -14.72 -5.45
C SER A 15 -3.96 -13.51 -5.52
N GLY A 16 -2.83 -13.70 -6.20
CA GLY A 16 -1.83 -12.66 -6.39
C GLY A 16 -2.28 -11.63 -7.42
N ILE A 17 -2.24 -10.37 -7.00
CA ILE A 17 -2.23 -9.13 -7.81
C ILE A 17 -3.43 -8.92 -8.72
N VAL A 18 -3.98 -7.71 -8.62
CA VAL A 18 -4.99 -7.21 -9.53
C VAL A 18 -4.45 -6.03 -10.33
N GLY A 19 -3.50 -5.26 -9.80
CA GLY A 19 -2.83 -4.18 -10.52
C GLY A 19 -1.55 -3.65 -9.86
N PRO A 20 -0.87 -2.67 -10.49
CA PRO A 20 0.33 -2.04 -9.96
C PRO A 20 0.01 -1.06 -8.83
N GLY A 21 0.91 -0.92 -7.87
CA GLY A 21 0.93 0.17 -6.89
C GLY A 21 1.76 1.36 -7.39
N ARG A 22 1.52 2.57 -6.86
CA ARG A 22 2.22 3.80 -7.26
C ARG A 22 2.18 4.86 -6.15
N ILE A 23 2.98 5.91 -6.29
CA ILE A 23 2.88 7.13 -5.48
C ILE A 23 1.93 8.11 -6.20
N GLY A 24 0.94 8.64 -5.48
CA GLY A 24 -0.05 9.60 -6.01
C GLY A 24 -0.32 10.74 -5.03
N ILE A 25 -1.36 11.53 -5.28
CA ILE A 25 -1.80 12.61 -4.38
C ILE A 25 -3.31 12.50 -4.16
N LEU A 26 -3.75 12.48 -2.91
CA LEU A 26 -5.16 12.67 -2.54
C LEU A 26 -5.43 14.17 -2.41
N ARG A 27 -6.45 14.68 -3.11
CA ARG A 27 -6.87 16.08 -3.06
C ARG A 27 -8.27 16.21 -2.53
N LYS A 28 -8.58 17.28 -1.82
CA LYS A 28 -9.96 17.65 -1.51
C LYS A 28 -10.55 18.54 -2.60
N LYS A 29 -11.82 18.36 -2.99
CA LYS A 29 -12.44 19.29 -3.95
C LYS A 29 -12.44 20.72 -3.40
N PRO A 30 -12.17 21.73 -4.24
CA PRO A 30 -12.55 23.09 -3.93
C PRO A 30 -14.08 23.18 -3.93
N THR A 31 -14.67 23.38 -2.74
CA THR A 31 -16.09 23.74 -2.61
C THR A 31 -16.30 25.14 -3.20
N THR A 32 -17.39 25.35 -3.94
CA THR A 32 -17.67 26.54 -4.76
C THR A 32 -17.94 27.84 -3.97
N GLN A 33 -17.44 27.98 -2.76
CA GLN A 33 -17.54 29.21 -1.98
C GLN A 33 -16.16 29.67 -1.52
N ASN A 34 -15.80 30.87 -1.99
CA ASN A 34 -14.60 31.63 -1.67
C ASN A 34 -14.04 31.35 -0.28
N THR A 35 -12.98 30.57 -0.21
CA THR A 35 -11.97 30.67 0.83
C THR A 35 -10.66 30.18 0.24
N THR A 36 -9.60 30.96 0.47
CA THR A 36 -8.19 30.62 0.28
C THR A 36 -7.91 29.16 0.69
N SER A 37 -7.85 28.26 -0.29
CA SER A 37 -7.40 26.88 -0.10
C SER A 37 -5.88 26.88 -0.16
N LEU A 38 -5.26 26.97 1.01
CA LEU A 38 -3.91 26.47 1.19
C LEU A 38 -4.02 25.02 1.68
N ASP A 39 -3.53 24.13 0.83
CA ASP A 39 -3.02 22.78 1.06
C ASP A 39 -3.94 21.69 1.65
N ASP A 40 -4.56 20.90 0.77
CA ASP A 40 -5.11 19.56 1.09
C ASP A 40 -4.60 18.48 0.09
N ASP A 41 -3.37 18.64 -0.41
CA ASP A 41 -2.68 17.63 -1.22
C ASP A 41 -1.91 16.67 -0.27
N HIS A 42 -2.42 15.45 -0.10
CA HIS A 42 -1.75 14.42 0.68
C HIS A 42 -1.04 13.42 -0.24
N PRO A 43 0.30 13.39 -0.29
CA PRO A 43 1.00 12.38 -1.08
C PRO A 43 0.66 11.01 -0.50
N ALA A 44 0.38 10.02 -1.35
CA ALA A 44 -0.21 8.75 -0.92
C ALA A 44 0.38 7.56 -1.65
N LEU A 45 0.33 6.39 -1.00
CA LEU A 45 0.47 5.12 -1.71
C LEU A 45 -0.88 4.73 -2.30
N VAL A 46 -0.89 4.45 -3.60
CA VAL A 46 -2.10 4.14 -4.34
C VAL A 46 -1.97 2.80 -5.02
N GLY A 47 -3.04 2.00 -5.02
CA GLY A 47 -3.05 0.65 -5.58
C GLY A 47 -4.36 0.31 -6.26
N VAL A 48 -4.31 -0.60 -7.23
CA VAL A 48 -5.49 -1.15 -7.89
C VAL A 48 -5.76 -2.57 -7.43
N PHE A 49 -6.98 -2.82 -6.96
CA PHE A 49 -7.40 -4.06 -6.30
C PHE A 49 -8.70 -4.63 -6.91
N ASP A 50 -9.01 -5.89 -6.59
CA ASP A 50 -10.24 -6.57 -7.04
C ASP A 50 -11.31 -6.41 -5.99
N SER A 51 -12.39 -5.74 -6.39
CA SER A 51 -13.56 -5.48 -5.56
C SER A 51 -14.31 -6.73 -5.11
N ARG A 52 -14.11 -7.87 -5.78
CA ARG A 52 -14.72 -9.15 -5.38
C ARG A 52 -14.07 -9.75 -4.13
N ARG A 53 -12.90 -9.25 -3.77
CA ARG A 53 -12.03 -9.78 -2.71
C ARG A 53 -11.84 -8.84 -1.52
N PHE A 54 -12.42 -7.64 -1.60
CA PHE A 54 -12.42 -6.66 -0.53
C PHE A 54 -13.81 -6.04 -0.45
N ASP A 55 -14.46 -6.16 0.70
CA ASP A 55 -15.74 -5.53 0.96
C ASP A 55 -15.54 -4.20 1.71
N PRO A 56 -15.57 -3.05 1.02
CA PRO A 56 -15.43 -1.74 1.65
C PRO A 56 -16.68 -1.32 2.43
N SER A 57 -17.79 -2.07 2.36
CA SER A 57 -19.06 -1.71 3.00
C SER A 57 -19.11 -2.06 4.49
N PHE A 58 -18.03 -2.59 5.05
CA PHE A 58 -17.96 -2.92 6.47
C PHE A 58 -18.22 -1.68 7.34
N ALA A 59 -19.35 -1.69 8.06
CA ALA A 59 -19.80 -0.59 8.92
C ALA A 59 -18.94 -0.37 10.19
N GLY A 60 -17.81 -1.06 10.32
CA GLY A 60 -16.87 -0.93 11.42
C GLY A 60 -15.72 0.02 11.15
N ARG A 61 -14.83 0.16 12.13
CA ARG A 61 -13.62 0.99 12.01
C ARG A 61 -12.67 0.37 10.98
N VAL A 62 -12.16 1.18 10.06
CA VAL A 62 -11.04 0.82 9.19
C VAL A 62 -9.75 0.94 10.00
N PHE A 63 -8.90 -0.08 9.91
CA PHE A 63 -7.56 -0.04 10.49
C PHE A 63 -6.55 0.32 9.41
N VAL A 64 -5.68 1.26 9.72
CA VAL A 64 -4.59 1.70 8.84
C VAL A 64 -3.29 1.66 9.62
N ALA A 65 -2.28 1.03 9.04
CA ALA A 65 -0.95 0.95 9.64
C ALA A 65 0.14 0.97 8.56
N CYS A 66 1.35 1.31 8.96
CA CYS A 66 2.53 1.14 8.11
C CYS A 66 3.71 0.70 8.97
N GLY A 67 4.49 -0.24 8.46
CA GLY A 67 5.60 -0.87 9.15
C GLY A 67 6.70 -1.31 8.19
N ASP A 68 7.75 -1.90 8.74
CA ASP A 68 8.83 -2.50 7.98
C ASP A 68 8.48 -3.92 7.54
N LEU A 69 9.09 -4.33 6.43
CA LEU A 69 9.09 -5.70 5.93
C LEU A 69 10.56 -6.10 5.80
N GLN A 70 11.06 -6.92 6.72
CA GLN A 70 12.45 -7.40 6.66
C GLN A 70 12.50 -8.92 6.61
N CYS A 71 13.13 -9.47 5.58
CA CYS A 71 13.48 -10.89 5.51
C CYS A 71 14.86 -11.06 4.88
N GLY A 72 15.86 -11.40 5.71
CA GLY A 72 17.27 -11.43 5.28
C GLY A 72 17.71 -10.04 4.81
N ASP A 73 18.17 -9.94 3.56
CA ASP A 73 18.63 -8.69 2.93
C ASP A 73 17.51 -7.89 2.26
N ALA A 74 16.28 -8.41 2.24
CA ALA A 74 15.13 -7.71 1.68
C ALA A 74 14.57 -6.73 2.72
N TYR A 75 14.70 -5.43 2.42
CA TYR A 75 14.11 -4.35 3.22
C TYR A 75 12.98 -3.69 2.44
N GLY A 76 11.80 -3.67 3.03
CA GLY A 76 10.61 -3.04 2.48
C GLY A 76 9.88 -2.21 3.53
N ILE A 77 9.00 -1.35 3.04
CA ILE A 77 7.95 -0.72 3.82
C ILE A 77 6.64 -1.33 3.33
N HIS A 78 5.78 -1.70 4.26
CA HIS A 78 4.44 -2.14 3.92
C HIS A 78 3.43 -1.25 4.63
N CYS A 79 2.45 -0.75 3.90
CA CYS A 79 1.28 -0.12 4.52
C CYS A 79 0.05 -0.98 4.29
N ARG A 80 -0.88 -0.95 5.25
CA ARG A 80 -2.05 -1.82 5.31
C ARG A 80 -3.31 -1.00 5.54
N LEU A 81 -4.38 -1.38 4.85
CA LEU A 81 -5.74 -0.98 5.15
C LEU A 81 -6.58 -2.25 5.38
N GLN A 82 -7.25 -2.35 6.53
CA GLN A 82 -8.14 -3.46 6.85
C GLN A 82 -9.56 -2.97 7.13
N ALA A 83 -10.54 -3.59 6.48
CA ALA A 83 -11.97 -3.41 6.74
C ALA A 83 -12.60 -4.78 7.03
N GLY A 84 -13.01 -5.00 8.29
CA GLY A 84 -13.47 -6.33 8.72
C GLY A 84 -12.38 -7.38 8.49
N PRO A 85 -12.70 -8.57 7.95
CA PRO A 85 -11.72 -9.63 7.70
C PRO A 85 -10.87 -9.43 6.44
N ASP A 86 -11.02 -8.32 5.70
CA ASP A 86 -10.33 -8.10 4.44
C ASP A 86 -9.20 -7.08 4.59
N ALA A 87 -8.05 -7.35 3.98
CA ALA A 87 -6.89 -6.47 4.03
C ALA A 87 -6.28 -6.17 2.65
N LEU A 88 -5.87 -4.93 2.46
CA LEU A 88 -5.10 -4.44 1.32
C LEU A 88 -3.70 -4.04 1.78
N TYR A 89 -2.68 -4.41 1.00
CA TYR A 89 -1.29 -4.06 1.26
C TYR A 89 -0.64 -3.32 0.09
N TRP A 90 0.16 -2.32 0.43
CA TRP A 90 1.09 -1.63 -0.47
C TRP A 90 2.50 -1.96 -0.04
N PHE A 91 3.24 -2.67 -0.89
CA PHE A 91 4.63 -3.03 -0.64
C PHE A 91 5.55 -2.07 -1.39
N ALA A 92 6.29 -1.25 -0.64
CA ALA A 92 7.24 -0.29 -1.16
C ALA A 92 8.67 -0.72 -0.85
N ASN A 93 9.56 -0.52 -1.83
CA ASN A 93 10.97 -0.86 -1.70
C ASN A 93 11.68 0.18 -0.82
N ALA A 94 12.34 -0.25 0.26
CA ALA A 94 13.08 0.68 1.12
C ALA A 94 14.40 1.16 0.49
N ALA A 95 14.86 0.55 -0.60
CA ALA A 95 16.02 1.03 -1.34
C ALA A 95 15.71 2.19 -2.31
N ASP A 96 14.45 2.62 -2.36
CA ASP A 96 13.94 3.57 -3.32
C ASP A 96 13.91 5.00 -2.75
N PRO A 97 14.66 5.96 -3.33
CA PRO A 97 14.63 7.35 -2.89
C PRO A 97 13.24 7.98 -2.92
N SER A 98 12.39 7.67 -3.90
CA SER A 98 11.05 8.24 -4.01
C SER A 98 10.14 7.80 -2.86
N VAL A 99 10.32 6.57 -2.37
CA VAL A 99 9.58 6.06 -1.20
C VAL A 99 9.98 6.81 0.06
N TRP A 100 11.27 7.11 0.23
CA TRP A 100 11.72 7.91 1.37
C TRP A 100 11.26 9.36 1.30
N GLN A 101 11.24 9.98 0.11
CA GLN A 101 10.67 11.32 -0.07
C GLN A 101 9.19 11.36 0.35
N LEU A 102 8.42 10.32 0.02
CA LEU A 102 7.03 10.17 0.47
C LEU A 102 6.93 10.08 2.00
N ILE A 103 7.74 9.22 2.63
CA ILE A 103 7.76 9.04 4.09
C ILE A 103 8.18 10.31 4.82
N ASP A 104 9.16 11.04 4.28
CA ASP A 104 9.61 12.31 4.84
C ASP A 104 8.46 13.34 4.81
N ARG A 105 7.66 13.39 3.73
CA ARG A 105 6.43 14.22 3.66
C ARG A 105 5.35 13.75 4.63
N TRP A 106 5.12 12.45 4.79
CA TRP A 106 4.18 11.94 5.79
C TRP A 106 4.59 12.30 7.21
N THR A 107 5.88 12.22 7.51
CA THR A 107 6.45 12.58 8.82
C THR A 107 6.31 14.08 9.07
N ALA A 108 6.63 14.91 8.08
CA ALA A 108 6.53 16.37 8.20
C ALA A 108 5.08 16.84 8.40
N THR A 109 4.11 16.19 7.76
CA THR A 109 2.69 16.50 7.89
C THR A 109 2.02 15.81 9.08
N GLY A 110 2.68 14.82 9.69
CA GLY A 110 2.11 13.94 10.72
C GLY A 110 0.94 13.10 10.20
N LYS A 111 0.85 12.88 8.89
CA LYS A 111 -0.27 12.20 8.23
C LYS A 111 0.22 11.16 7.23
N LEU A 112 -0.35 9.97 7.29
CA LEU A 112 -0.17 8.91 6.30
C LEU A 112 -1.44 8.82 5.46
N ALA A 113 -1.25 8.65 4.15
CA ALA A 113 -2.33 8.60 3.18
C ALA A 113 -2.24 7.36 2.29
N LEU A 114 -3.34 6.60 2.19
CA LEU A 114 -3.49 5.44 1.31
C LEU A 114 -4.70 5.60 0.40
N GLY A 115 -4.60 5.10 -0.82
CA GLY A 115 -5.68 5.08 -1.81
C GLY A 115 -5.81 3.73 -2.50
N ALA A 116 -7.02 3.18 -2.52
CA ALA A 116 -7.36 1.95 -3.20
C ALA A 116 -8.41 2.24 -4.28
N GLN A 117 -8.09 1.90 -5.53
CA GLN A 117 -9.05 1.85 -6.62
C GLN A 117 -9.43 0.39 -6.87
N PHE A 118 -10.71 0.13 -7.09
CA PHE A 118 -11.20 -1.19 -7.45
C PHE A 118 -11.55 -1.27 -8.94
N LEU A 119 -11.47 -2.48 -9.51
CA LEU A 119 -11.81 -2.73 -10.92
C LEU A 119 -13.25 -2.39 -11.29
N ASP A 120 -14.17 -2.33 -10.31
CA ASP A 120 -15.56 -1.90 -10.52
C ASP A 120 -15.75 -0.37 -10.44
N GLY A 121 -14.67 0.39 -10.33
CA GLY A 121 -14.68 1.85 -10.26
C GLY A 121 -14.85 2.42 -8.85
N ARG A 122 -15.08 1.59 -7.82
CA ARG A 122 -15.10 2.07 -6.44
C ARG A 122 -13.72 2.55 -6.00
N VAL A 123 -13.73 3.51 -5.09
CA VAL A 123 -12.52 4.07 -4.49
C VAL A 123 -12.67 4.09 -2.97
N VAL A 124 -11.61 3.72 -2.29
CA VAL A 124 -11.42 3.86 -0.84
C VAL A 124 -10.13 4.61 -0.61
N ASP A 125 -10.13 5.53 0.33
CA ASP A 125 -8.92 6.20 0.76
C ASP A 125 -8.94 6.40 2.28
N ALA A 126 -7.76 6.61 2.84
CA ALA A 126 -7.61 6.88 4.26
C ALA A 126 -6.47 7.87 4.49
N VAL A 127 -6.72 8.88 5.32
CA VAL A 127 -5.71 9.80 5.85
C VAL A 127 -5.76 9.72 7.36
N VAL A 128 -4.68 9.25 7.98
CA VAL A 128 -4.62 8.99 9.43
C VAL A 128 -3.39 9.67 10.06
N PRO A 129 -3.43 9.98 11.36
CA PRO A 129 -2.25 10.41 12.08
C PRO A 129 -1.10 9.42 11.90
N PHE A 130 0.10 9.94 11.68
CA PHE A 130 1.28 9.14 11.39
C PHE A 130 2.50 9.61 12.16
N GLN A 131 3.22 8.63 12.66
CA GLN A 131 4.55 8.79 13.20
C GLN A 131 5.40 7.63 12.69
N LEU A 132 6.52 7.94 12.03
CA LEU A 132 7.45 6.92 11.58
C LEU A 132 8.06 6.22 12.80
N ALA A 133 7.93 4.90 12.86
CA ALA A 133 8.54 4.14 13.94
C ALA A 133 10.07 4.14 13.80
N ALA A 134 10.77 4.21 14.94
CA ALA A 134 12.23 4.35 14.97
C ALA A 134 12.97 3.19 14.27
N HIS A 135 12.44 1.98 14.36
CA HIS A 135 13.02 0.82 13.68
C HIS A 135 12.92 0.95 12.15
N VAL A 136 11.80 1.46 11.62
CA VAL A 136 11.65 1.73 10.17
C VAL A 136 12.67 2.77 9.72
N ALA A 137 12.83 3.85 10.50
CA ALA A 137 13.79 4.92 10.19
C ALA A 137 15.24 4.40 10.12
N ALA A 138 15.61 3.43 10.96
CA ALA A 138 16.95 2.86 11.02
C ALA A 138 17.39 2.13 9.74
N PHE A 139 16.44 1.68 8.91
CA PHE A 139 16.75 0.95 7.67
C PHE A 139 17.07 1.85 6.47
N LYS A 140 16.74 3.15 6.52
CA LYS A 140 16.91 4.10 5.41
C LYS A 140 18.32 4.05 4.83
N ASP A 141 19.33 4.28 5.67
CA ASP A 141 20.71 4.37 5.22
C ASP A 141 21.26 3.01 4.74
N ILE A 142 20.80 1.91 5.35
CA ILE A 142 21.25 0.55 4.99
C ILE A 142 20.71 0.17 3.61
N ALA A 143 19.42 0.40 3.38
CA ALA A 143 18.74 0.06 2.14
C ALA A 143 19.23 0.91 0.96
N LEU A 144 19.45 2.22 1.17
CA LEU A 144 19.97 3.12 0.15
C LEU A 144 21.42 2.78 -0.27
N ARG A 145 22.28 2.36 0.67
CA ARG A 145 23.68 1.99 0.36
C ARG A 145 23.83 0.75 -0.50
N ASN A 146 22.87 -0.18 -0.46
CA ASN A 146 22.93 -1.47 -1.17
C ASN A 146 21.81 -1.61 -2.21
N GLN A 147 21.48 -0.51 -2.89
CA GLN A 147 20.22 -0.37 -3.64
C GLN A 147 19.91 -1.54 -4.61
N ALA A 148 20.87 -1.95 -5.44
CA ALA A 148 20.63 -3.00 -6.44
C ALA A 148 20.32 -4.37 -5.80
N ARG A 149 21.12 -4.78 -4.80
CA ARG A 149 20.92 -6.04 -4.06
C ARG A 149 19.62 -6.01 -3.26
N ALA A 150 19.37 -4.91 -2.55
CA ALA A 150 18.16 -4.72 -1.75
C ALA A 150 16.89 -4.74 -2.63
N THR A 151 16.93 -4.08 -3.80
CA THR A 151 15.80 -4.07 -4.74
C THR A 151 15.51 -5.47 -5.30
N ALA A 152 16.54 -6.21 -5.72
CA ALA A 152 16.35 -7.58 -6.21
C ALA A 152 15.79 -8.50 -5.12
N ALA A 153 16.35 -8.44 -3.90
CA ALA A 153 15.89 -9.23 -2.76
C ALA A 153 14.43 -8.89 -2.39
N PHE A 154 14.10 -7.60 -2.32
CA PHE A 154 12.74 -7.11 -2.09
C PHE A 154 11.75 -7.64 -3.13
N ARG A 155 12.10 -7.56 -4.43
CA ARG A 155 11.24 -8.03 -5.52
C ARG A 155 10.97 -9.53 -5.44
N SER A 156 11.98 -10.33 -5.10
CA SER A 156 11.81 -11.78 -4.92
C SER A 156 10.90 -12.09 -3.74
N LEU A 157 11.14 -11.46 -2.58
CA LEU A 157 10.34 -11.65 -1.38
C LEU A 157 8.86 -11.28 -1.61
N VAL A 158 8.61 -10.06 -2.08
CA VAL A 158 7.24 -9.57 -2.26
C VAL A 158 6.57 -10.30 -3.42
N GLY A 159 7.33 -10.63 -4.47
CA GLY A 159 6.86 -11.50 -5.55
C GLY A 159 6.34 -12.82 -4.98
N GLU A 160 7.08 -13.48 -4.09
CA GLU A 160 6.66 -14.72 -3.45
C GLU A 160 5.44 -14.54 -2.53
N ILE A 161 5.47 -13.56 -1.63
CA ILE A 161 4.34 -13.26 -0.72
C ILE A 161 3.05 -13.11 -1.52
N VAL A 162 3.13 -12.37 -2.62
CA VAL A 162 1.96 -12.09 -3.44
C VAL A 162 1.59 -13.28 -4.33
N ALA A 163 2.57 -14.02 -4.85
CA ALA A 163 2.35 -15.23 -5.64
C ALA A 163 1.66 -16.33 -4.85
N THR A 164 1.97 -16.43 -3.56
CA THR A 164 1.57 -17.55 -2.68
C THR A 164 0.46 -17.15 -1.71
N GLY A 165 0.21 -15.85 -1.53
CA GLY A 165 -0.63 -15.34 -0.46
C GLY A 165 -0.06 -15.60 0.93
N ASN A 166 1.21 -16.01 1.05
CA ASN A 166 1.85 -16.28 2.32
C ASN A 166 2.33 -14.96 2.95
N TYR A 167 1.46 -14.34 3.73
CA TYR A 167 1.73 -13.09 4.42
C TYR A 167 2.36 -13.28 5.82
N GLY A 168 2.91 -14.45 6.14
CA GLY A 168 3.49 -14.74 7.48
C GLY A 168 4.63 -13.79 7.91
N CYS A 169 5.19 -13.04 6.96
CA CYS A 169 6.15 -11.96 7.24
C CYS A 169 5.49 -10.63 7.71
N LEU A 170 4.16 -10.55 7.75
CA LEU A 170 3.35 -9.35 8.08
C LEU A 170 2.51 -9.51 9.35
N ASP A 171 2.68 -10.64 10.05
CA ASP A 171 1.92 -10.99 11.26
C ASP A 171 2.16 -10.03 12.44
N ASP A 172 3.14 -9.14 12.34
CA ASP A 172 3.49 -8.14 13.35
C ASP A 172 2.52 -6.94 13.41
N LEU A 173 1.57 -6.83 12.46
CA LEU A 173 0.54 -5.78 12.46
C LEU A 173 -0.77 -6.20 13.13
N LYS A 174 -0.72 -6.95 14.23
CA LYS A 174 -1.92 -7.28 15.02
C LYS A 174 -2.34 -6.08 15.86
N ALA A 175 -3.41 -5.40 15.47
CA ALA A 175 -4.09 -4.46 16.34
C ALA A 175 -5.10 -5.21 17.23
N PRO A 176 -5.06 -5.03 18.56
CA PRO A 176 -6.03 -5.65 19.46
C PRO A 176 -7.47 -5.29 19.07
N GLY A 177 -8.35 -6.29 19.07
CA GLY A 177 -9.78 -6.11 18.79
C GLY A 177 -10.16 -6.06 17.30
N LEU A 178 -9.21 -6.26 16.38
CA LEU A 178 -9.52 -6.48 14.97
C LEU A 178 -9.83 -7.96 14.70
N PRO A 179 -10.75 -8.25 13.77
CA PRO A 179 -10.99 -9.62 13.32
C PRO A 179 -9.75 -10.18 12.62
N GLU A 180 -9.62 -11.50 12.66
CA GLU A 180 -8.61 -12.24 11.90
C GLU A 180 -8.79 -12.01 10.40
N VAL A 181 -7.66 -11.89 9.70
CA VAL A 181 -7.65 -11.63 8.27
C VAL A 181 -8.00 -12.90 7.52
N GLN A 182 -9.03 -12.84 6.67
CA GLN A 182 -9.49 -13.97 5.87
C GLN A 182 -9.21 -13.78 4.38
N ARG A 183 -9.16 -12.53 3.89
CA ARG A 183 -8.89 -12.21 2.49
C ARG A 183 -7.82 -11.14 2.42
N VAL A 184 -6.79 -11.38 1.62
CA VAL A 184 -5.67 -10.44 1.46
C VAL A 184 -5.40 -10.21 0.00
N GLN A 185 -5.13 -8.94 -0.33
CA GLN A 185 -4.60 -8.53 -1.61
C GLN A 185 -3.43 -7.59 -1.38
N GLY A 186 -2.44 -7.66 -2.28
CA GLY A 186 -1.27 -6.81 -2.21
C GLY A 186 -0.86 -6.30 -3.59
N VAL A 187 -0.27 -5.10 -3.60
CA VAL A 187 0.37 -4.53 -4.78
C VAL A 187 1.80 -4.13 -4.46
N ILE A 188 2.65 -4.16 -5.48
CA ILE A 188 4.02 -3.63 -5.39
C ILE A 188 4.02 -2.21 -5.91
N VAL A 189 4.57 -1.29 -5.13
CA VAL A 189 4.67 0.13 -5.49
C VAL A 189 5.75 0.29 -6.54
N GLU A 190 5.33 0.65 -7.75
CA GLU A 190 6.23 0.93 -8.86
C GLU A 190 6.65 2.40 -8.86
N THR A 191 7.94 2.60 -9.05
CA THR A 191 8.64 3.87 -9.19
C THR A 191 9.65 3.71 -10.33
N GLU A 192 10.43 4.75 -10.63
CA GLU A 192 11.56 4.63 -11.56
C GLU A 192 12.65 3.64 -11.10
N HIS A 193 12.83 3.44 -9.78
CA HIS A 193 13.87 2.59 -9.22
C HIS A 193 13.44 1.13 -8.97
N THR A 194 12.14 0.91 -8.78
CA THR A 194 11.56 -0.41 -8.50
C THR A 194 10.94 -1.05 -9.76
N ALA A 195 10.74 -0.28 -10.84
CA ALA A 195 10.01 -0.64 -12.06
C ALA A 195 10.21 -2.07 -12.59
N GLY A 196 9.17 -2.60 -13.24
CA GLY A 196 9.26 -3.78 -14.10
C GLY A 196 8.83 -5.08 -13.46
N ILE A 197 7.83 -5.06 -12.57
CA ILE A 197 7.20 -6.29 -12.06
C ILE A 197 5.84 -6.46 -12.75
N ARG A 198 5.84 -7.20 -13.85
CA ARG A 198 4.60 -7.64 -14.49
C ARG A 198 4.19 -8.98 -13.90
N TRP A 199 3.35 -8.95 -12.88
CA TRP A 199 2.58 -10.13 -12.52
C TRP A 199 1.45 -10.31 -13.55
N PRO A 200 0.93 -11.52 -13.82
CA PRO A 200 -0.20 -11.71 -14.71
C PRO A 200 -1.39 -10.84 -14.26
N LEU A 201 -1.55 -9.70 -14.93
CA LEU A 201 -2.66 -8.76 -14.74
C LEU A 201 -3.95 -9.41 -15.28
N PRO A 202 -5.12 -9.17 -14.65
CA PRO A 202 -6.38 -9.19 -15.39
C PRO A 202 -6.36 -8.09 -16.49
N PRO A 203 -7.16 -8.23 -17.54
CA PRO A 203 -6.91 -7.57 -18.82
C PRO A 203 -6.86 -6.04 -18.77
N ALA A 204 -5.99 -5.53 -19.64
CA ALA A 204 -5.62 -4.15 -19.93
C ALA A 204 -6.80 -3.18 -20.12
N HIS A 205 -7.25 -2.51 -19.05
CA HIS A 205 -8.09 -1.30 -19.16
C HIS A 205 -7.78 -0.21 -18.12
N LEU A 206 -6.62 -0.25 -17.46
CA LEU A 206 -6.18 0.92 -16.70
C LEU A 206 -5.47 1.88 -17.65
N PRO A 207 -5.87 3.16 -17.72
CA PRO A 207 -5.19 4.13 -18.57
C PRO A 207 -3.72 4.21 -18.14
N CYS A 208 -2.87 3.65 -18.98
CA CYS A 208 -1.45 3.95 -18.97
C CYS A 208 -1.32 5.38 -19.49
N ASP A 209 -0.87 6.26 -18.61
CA ASP A 209 -0.51 7.66 -18.87
C ASP A 209 -1.67 8.67 -18.75
N GLY A 210 -1.52 9.58 -17.78
CA GLY A 210 -2.45 10.66 -17.49
C GLY A 210 -2.65 10.89 -15.99
N GLN A 211 -2.86 12.14 -15.62
CA GLN A 211 -3.40 12.52 -14.32
C GLN A 211 -4.83 11.98 -14.25
N LEU A 212 -5.01 10.78 -13.69
CA LEU A 212 -6.34 10.26 -13.46
C LEU A 212 -6.87 10.96 -12.21
N LEU A 213 -7.97 11.69 -12.33
CA LEU A 213 -8.70 12.22 -11.17
C LEU A 213 -9.88 11.29 -10.94
N ILE A 214 -9.87 10.53 -9.84
CA ILE A 214 -11.01 9.69 -9.48
C ILE A 214 -11.76 10.31 -8.31
N PRO A 215 -13.04 10.70 -8.50
CA PRO A 215 -13.85 11.22 -7.43
C PRO A 215 -14.15 10.12 -6.40
N THR A 216 -13.99 10.45 -5.13
CA THR A 216 -14.34 9.59 -3.99
C THR A 216 -15.77 9.89 -3.51
N PRO A 217 -16.42 8.97 -2.79
CA PRO A 217 -17.78 9.17 -2.26
C PRO A 217 -17.91 10.37 -1.30
N ASP A 218 -16.83 10.81 -0.68
CA ASP A 218 -16.80 11.93 0.27
C ASP A 218 -16.36 13.26 -0.37
N GLY A 219 -16.30 13.32 -1.70
CA GLY A 219 -16.01 14.54 -2.45
C GLY A 219 -14.53 14.91 -2.54
N ARG A 220 -13.62 13.99 -2.21
CA ARG A 220 -12.19 14.11 -2.52
C ARG A 220 -11.92 13.58 -3.94
N ASP A 221 -10.83 14.01 -4.57
CA ASP A 221 -10.36 13.48 -5.84
C ASP A 221 -9.00 12.80 -5.59
N ILE A 222 -8.86 11.54 -6.01
CA ILE A 222 -7.55 10.88 -6.05
C ILE A 222 -6.90 11.21 -7.38
N ALA A 223 -5.82 11.99 -7.33
CA ALA A 223 -4.99 12.28 -8.48
C ALA A 223 -3.86 11.24 -8.58
N PHE A 224 -3.88 10.43 -9.62
CA PHE A 224 -2.83 9.45 -9.91
C PHE A 224 -1.75 10.12 -10.73
N TYR A 225 -0.52 10.10 -10.24
CA TYR A 225 0.63 10.53 -11.02
C TYR A 225 1.49 9.31 -11.32
N ARG A 226 1.88 9.15 -12.58
CA ARG A 226 3.02 8.29 -12.91
C ARG A 226 4.25 9.04 -12.42
N GLY A 227 5.08 8.40 -11.59
CA GLY A 227 6.23 9.02 -10.92
C GLY A 227 7.13 9.80 -11.89
N ALA A 228 6.87 11.09 -12.02
CA ALA A 228 7.88 12.10 -12.21
C ALA A 228 8.13 12.65 -10.82
N ALA A 229 9.41 12.80 -10.46
CA ALA A 229 9.87 13.23 -9.14
C ALA A 229 8.96 14.29 -8.52
N LEU A 230 8.63 14.08 -7.25
CA LEU A 230 7.92 15.03 -6.40
C LEU A 230 8.77 16.31 -6.30
N HIS A 231 8.59 17.25 -7.23
CA HIS A 231 9.17 18.59 -7.15
C HIS A 231 8.55 19.37 -5.97
#